data_AF-A0A1F9W827-F1
#
_entry.id   AF-A0A1F9W827-F1
#
_cell.length_a   1.000
_cell.length_b   1.000
_cell.length_c   1.000
_cell.angle_alpha   90.00
_cell.angle_beta   90.00
_cell.angle_gamma   90.00
#
_symmetry.space_group_name_H-M   'P 1'
#
loop_
_entity.id
_entity.type
_entity.pdbx_description
1 polymer ?
#
loop_
_entity_poly.entity_id
_entity_poly.type
_entity_poly.pdbx_seq_one_letter_code
_entity_poly.pdbx_strand_id
1 'polypeptide(L)'
;MKKAFEVLAVCLLLASGAAALEITGTTPAAVKGLENGDFNLSGIVVKDIGYKTGGVIMPVTENNGKTYVDVKLLSKDLYAKLETCFRFGCAKPAAKIPAPVLKLEGLRPLRSKTRVANAEMSFDGELTVVLGVMASLKEPGTFWLAFPDSVELKSKSLKAEVEKIVKAAWAKNKK
;
A
#
# COMPACT_ATOMS: atom_id res chain seq x y z
N MET A 1 12.73 2.89 -56.28
CA MET A 1 11.54 2.85 -55.40
C MET A 1 11.33 1.42 -54.91
N LYS A 2 11.78 1.11 -53.69
CA LYS A 2 11.45 -0.06 -52.85
C LYS A 2 12.52 -0.12 -51.74
N LYS A 3 12.12 -0.52 -50.53
CA LYS A 3 12.89 -0.56 -49.27
C LYS A 3 12.73 0.67 -48.37
N ALA A 4 11.49 1.00 -48.07
CA ALA A 4 11.10 1.29 -46.69
C ALA A 4 10.47 -0.01 -46.13
N PHE A 5 10.44 -0.17 -44.81
CA PHE A 5 10.06 -1.36 -44.03
C PHE A 5 11.25 -2.26 -43.66
N GLU A 6 11.27 -2.68 -42.39
CA GLU A 6 12.34 -3.34 -41.64
C GLU A 6 13.38 -2.32 -41.14
N VAL A 7 13.34 -1.83 -39.90
CA VAL A 7 13.24 -2.56 -38.63
C VAL A 7 12.58 -1.62 -37.61
N LEU A 8 11.25 -1.70 -37.52
CA LEU A 8 10.52 -1.25 -36.33
C LEU A 8 10.67 -2.37 -35.30
N ALA A 9 11.85 -2.51 -34.73
CA ALA A 9 12.11 -3.39 -33.59
C ALA A 9 11.34 -2.84 -32.40
N VAL A 10 10.05 -3.18 -32.35
CA VAL A 10 9.43 -3.85 -31.21
C VAL A 10 10.03 -3.38 -29.89
N CYS A 11 9.81 -2.10 -29.58
CA CYS A 11 9.52 -1.66 -28.23
C CYS A 11 8.17 -2.28 -27.83
N LEU A 12 8.12 -3.62 -27.76
CA LEU A 12 7.28 -4.31 -26.79
C LEU A 12 7.85 -3.91 -25.43
N LEU A 13 7.51 -2.68 -25.06
CA LEU A 13 7.40 -2.26 -23.69
C LEU A 13 6.63 -3.39 -23.03
N LEU A 14 7.38 -4.22 -22.29
CA LEU A 14 6.83 -4.93 -21.14
C LEU A 14 6.33 -3.84 -20.22
N ALA A 15 5.17 -3.27 -20.55
CA ALA A 15 4.29 -2.69 -19.57
C ALA A 15 3.98 -3.88 -18.66
N SER A 16 4.81 -4.06 -17.64
CA SER A 16 4.44 -4.79 -16.46
C SER A 16 3.15 -4.12 -16.01
N GLY A 17 2.00 -4.67 -16.43
CA GLY A 17 0.74 -4.31 -15.84
C GLY A 17 0.95 -4.42 -14.34
N ALA A 18 0.67 -3.35 -13.62
CA ALA A 18 0.67 -3.41 -12.17
C ALA A 18 -0.15 -4.65 -11.79
N ALA A 19 0.45 -5.55 -11.01
CA ALA A 19 -0.29 -6.72 -10.56
C ALA A 19 -1.45 -6.19 -9.72
N ALA A 20 -2.70 -6.57 -9.97
CA ALA A 20 -3.78 -6.07 -9.14
C ALA A 20 -3.61 -6.62 -7.71
N LEU A 21 -3.85 -5.81 -6.68
CA LEU A 21 -3.90 -6.31 -5.32
C LEU A 21 -5.07 -7.29 -5.22
N GLU A 22 -4.74 -8.50 -4.78
CA GLU A 22 -5.73 -9.54 -4.51
C GLU A 22 -6.09 -9.64 -3.04
N ILE A 23 -7.37 -9.84 -2.75
CA ILE A 23 -7.86 -10.17 -1.42
C ILE A 23 -7.56 -11.65 -1.18
N THR A 24 -6.61 -11.91 -0.29
CA THR A 24 -6.10 -13.26 0.01
C THR A 24 -6.77 -13.89 1.24
N GLY A 25 -7.51 -13.09 2.00
CA GLY A 25 -8.24 -13.53 3.17
C GLY A 25 -8.71 -12.34 4.01
N THR A 26 -9.57 -12.62 4.97
CA THR A 26 -10.12 -11.62 5.88
C THR A 26 -10.11 -12.10 7.33
N THR A 27 -10.16 -11.17 8.26
CA THR A 27 -10.42 -11.45 9.68
C THR A 27 -11.59 -10.58 10.14
N PRO A 28 -12.71 -11.17 10.60
CA PRO A 28 -13.00 -12.61 10.62
C PRO A 28 -13.08 -13.21 9.19
N ALA A 29 -12.98 -14.54 9.09
CA ALA A 29 -12.91 -15.23 7.79
C ALA A 29 -14.16 -15.01 6.90
N ALA A 30 -15.30 -14.66 7.50
CA ALA A 30 -16.50 -14.26 6.79
C ALA A 30 -16.85 -12.80 7.15
N VAL A 31 -16.57 -11.88 6.22
CA VAL A 31 -16.89 -10.45 6.38
C VAL A 31 -18.27 -10.07 5.83
N LYS A 32 -19.00 -11.02 5.26
CA LYS A 32 -20.32 -10.77 4.68
C LYS A 32 -21.29 -10.25 5.74
N GLY A 33 -21.87 -9.08 5.50
CA GLY A 33 -22.84 -8.43 6.37
C GLY A 33 -22.25 -7.81 7.65
N LEU A 34 -20.93 -7.81 7.80
CA LEU A 34 -20.26 -7.11 8.91
C LEU A 34 -20.05 -5.64 8.57
N GLU A 35 -20.01 -4.81 9.61
CA GLU A 35 -19.68 -3.39 9.45
C GLU A 35 -18.19 -3.17 9.19
N ASN A 36 -17.32 -4.04 9.71
CA ASN A 36 -15.87 -3.89 9.67
C ASN A 36 -15.17 -5.24 9.50
N GLY A 37 -13.96 -5.22 8.93
CA GLY A 37 -13.10 -6.39 8.83
C GLY A 37 -11.67 -6.05 8.43
N ASP A 38 -10.75 -6.94 8.75
CA ASP A 38 -9.35 -6.85 8.32
C ASP A 38 -9.18 -7.58 7.00
N PHE A 39 -8.46 -6.99 6.05
CA PHE A 39 -8.26 -7.56 4.72
C PHE A 39 -6.77 -7.77 4.46
N ASN A 40 -6.42 -8.99 4.04
CA ASN A 40 -5.07 -9.31 3.58
C ASN A 40 -4.97 -9.13 2.06
N LEU A 41 -4.36 -8.03 1.65
CA LEU A 41 -4.15 -7.58 0.28
C LEU A 41 -2.73 -7.94 -0.16
N SER A 42 -2.56 -9.09 -0.80
CA SER A 42 -1.27 -9.55 -1.35
C SER A 42 -0.07 -9.42 -0.40
N GLY A 43 -0.27 -9.74 0.90
CA GLY A 43 0.78 -9.69 1.93
C GLY A 43 0.75 -8.45 2.82
N ILE A 44 -0.15 -7.50 2.55
CA ILE A 44 -0.43 -6.32 3.37
C ILE A 44 -1.77 -6.56 4.07
N VAL A 45 -1.82 -6.51 5.39
CA VAL A 45 -3.09 -6.44 6.11
C VAL A 45 -3.47 -4.99 6.32
N VAL A 46 -4.67 -4.62 5.91
CA VAL A 46 -5.33 -3.38 6.31
C VAL A 46 -6.44 -3.74 7.28
N LYS A 47 -6.32 -3.26 8.51
CA LYS A 47 -7.23 -3.55 9.62
C LYS A 47 -8.38 -2.56 9.63
N ASP A 48 -9.51 -3.02 10.14
CA ASP A 48 -10.68 -2.17 10.40
C ASP A 48 -11.17 -1.40 9.15
N ILE A 49 -11.14 -2.05 7.98
CA ILE A 49 -11.85 -1.51 6.81
C ILE A 49 -13.34 -1.63 7.10
N GLY A 50 -14.08 -0.53 6.94
CA GLY A 50 -15.51 -0.46 7.20
C GLY A 50 -16.35 -0.59 5.92
N TYR A 51 -17.60 -1.00 6.08
CA TYR A 51 -18.66 -0.90 5.08
C TYR A 51 -19.91 -0.32 5.72
N LYS A 52 -20.13 0.99 5.50
CA LYS A 52 -21.23 1.74 6.10
C LYS A 52 -21.93 2.56 5.03
N THR A 53 -23.24 2.75 5.17
CA THR A 53 -24.04 3.56 4.25
C THR A 53 -23.87 3.18 2.77
N GLY A 54 -23.62 1.89 2.50
CA GLY A 54 -23.42 1.37 1.14
C GLY A 54 -22.04 1.65 0.53
N GLY A 55 -21.03 2.01 1.32
CA GLY A 55 -19.69 2.29 0.83
C GLY A 55 -18.57 1.75 1.71
N VAL A 56 -17.44 1.42 1.07
CA VAL A 56 -16.19 1.04 1.74
C VAL A 56 -15.53 2.27 2.36
N ILE A 57 -15.16 2.17 3.64
CA ILE A 57 -14.51 3.21 4.43
C ILE A 57 -13.14 2.71 4.85
N MET A 58 -12.08 3.41 4.46
CA MET A 58 -10.72 3.07 4.87
C MET A 58 -10.46 3.51 6.32
N PRO A 59 -9.63 2.78 7.09
CA PRO A 59 -9.28 3.15 8.45
C PRO A 59 -8.55 4.49 8.49
N VAL A 60 -8.81 5.26 9.54
CA VAL A 60 -8.15 6.53 9.83
C VAL A 60 -7.41 6.44 11.15
N THR A 61 -6.38 7.27 11.32
CA THR A 61 -5.71 7.42 12.62
C THR A 61 -6.23 8.69 13.29
N GLU A 62 -6.65 8.57 14.54
CA GLU A 62 -7.01 9.73 15.38
C GLU A 62 -5.88 10.04 16.35
N ASN A 63 -5.44 11.30 16.40
CA ASN A 63 -4.44 11.75 17.36
C ASN A 63 -4.66 13.21 17.71
N ASN A 64 -4.84 13.48 19.01
CA ASN A 64 -5.08 14.83 19.57
C ASN A 64 -6.23 15.59 18.86
N GLY A 65 -7.36 14.90 18.63
CA GLY A 65 -8.53 15.49 17.96
C GLY A 65 -8.36 15.75 16.47
N LYS A 66 -7.29 15.24 15.85
CA LYS A 66 -7.06 15.30 14.40
C LYS A 66 -7.20 13.91 13.78
N THR A 67 -7.88 13.87 12.64
CA THR A 67 -8.02 12.66 11.81
C THR A 67 -6.99 12.67 10.69
N TYR A 68 -6.28 11.55 10.54
CA TYR A 68 -5.26 11.34 9.52
C TYR A 68 -5.71 10.20 8.59
N VAL A 69 -5.73 10.49 7.29
CA VAL A 69 -6.02 9.50 6.24
C VAL A 69 -4.70 8.91 5.77
N ASP A 70 -4.18 7.98 6.57
CA ASP A 70 -2.91 7.32 6.30
C ASP A 70 -3.04 6.16 5.32
N VAL A 71 -4.25 5.64 5.08
CA VAL A 71 -4.52 4.58 4.11
C VAL A 71 -5.53 5.09 3.07
N LYS A 72 -5.15 5.07 1.80
CA LYS A 72 -5.98 5.55 0.69
C LYS A 72 -6.16 4.45 -0.33
N LEU A 73 -7.42 4.24 -0.71
CA LEU A 73 -7.80 3.35 -1.78
C LEU A 73 -7.92 4.17 -3.07
N LEU A 74 -7.10 3.84 -4.07
CA LEU A 74 -7.00 4.58 -5.34
C LEU A 74 -7.63 3.83 -6.52
N SER A 75 -7.79 2.50 -6.39
CA SER A 75 -8.36 1.64 -7.45
C SER A 75 -9.86 1.42 -7.26
N LYS A 76 -10.63 1.65 -8.33
CA LYS A 76 -12.04 1.30 -8.40
C LYS A 76 -12.25 -0.22 -8.34
N ASP A 77 -11.32 -0.98 -8.90
CA ASP A 77 -11.42 -2.44 -8.96
C ASP A 77 -11.21 -3.04 -7.57
N LEU A 78 -10.18 -2.58 -6.83
CA LEU A 78 -9.98 -2.99 -5.45
C LEU A 78 -11.16 -2.56 -4.55
N TYR A 79 -11.73 -1.37 -4.78
CA TYR A 79 -12.97 -0.94 -4.12
C TYR A 79 -14.11 -1.92 -4.36
N ALA A 80 -14.38 -2.27 -5.63
CA ALA A 80 -15.46 -3.19 -5.98
C ALA A 80 -15.24 -4.59 -5.38
N LYS A 81 -13.99 -5.07 -5.30
CA LYS A 81 -13.65 -6.33 -4.62
C LYS A 81 -13.98 -6.27 -3.13
N LEU A 82 -13.61 -5.19 -2.44
CA LEU A 82 -13.91 -4.98 -1.01
C LEU A 82 -15.42 -4.89 -0.78
N GLU A 83 -16.13 -4.10 -1.58
CA GLU A 83 -17.60 -4.00 -1.51
C GLU A 83 -18.25 -5.38 -1.71
N THR A 84 -17.81 -6.13 -2.73
CA THR A 84 -18.31 -7.48 -3.01
C THR A 84 -18.10 -8.41 -1.82
N CYS A 85 -16.93 -8.36 -1.19
CA CYS A 85 -16.64 -9.10 0.03
C CYS A 85 -17.65 -8.82 1.15
N PHE A 86 -17.97 -7.55 1.40
CA PHE A 86 -18.93 -7.17 2.44
C PHE A 86 -20.37 -7.57 2.08
N ARG A 87 -20.78 -7.42 0.82
CA ARG A 87 -22.16 -7.68 0.39
C ARG A 87 -22.47 -9.16 0.19
N PHE A 88 -21.54 -9.88 -0.43
CA PHE A 88 -21.76 -11.21 -0.98
C PHE A 88 -20.79 -12.26 -0.42
N GLY A 89 -19.75 -11.84 0.29
CA GLY A 89 -18.65 -12.70 0.71
C GLY A 89 -17.47 -12.61 -0.26
N CYS A 90 -16.27 -12.93 0.23
CA CYS A 90 -15.07 -12.85 -0.58
C CYS A 90 -14.96 -14.02 -1.57
N ALA A 91 -14.49 -13.71 -2.78
CA ALA A 91 -14.08 -14.72 -3.73
C ALA A 91 -12.90 -15.54 -3.18
N LYS A 92 -12.80 -16.79 -3.62
CA LYS A 92 -11.64 -17.62 -3.30
C LYS A 92 -10.38 -16.98 -3.90
N PRO A 93 -9.29 -16.85 -3.14
CA PRO A 93 -8.08 -16.24 -3.65
C PRO A 93 -7.45 -17.08 -4.77
N ALA A 94 -6.75 -16.40 -5.68
CA ALA A 94 -5.99 -17.06 -6.73
C ALA A 94 -4.90 -17.98 -6.14
N ALA A 95 -4.62 -19.09 -6.83
CA ALA A 95 -3.64 -20.08 -6.37
C ALA A 95 -2.20 -19.52 -6.31
N LYS A 96 -1.90 -18.50 -7.11
CA LYS A 96 -0.63 -17.80 -7.12
C LYS A 96 -0.89 -16.31 -7.04
N ILE A 97 -0.45 -15.70 -5.94
CA ILE A 97 -0.55 -14.26 -5.72
C ILE A 97 0.84 -13.67 -5.94
N PRO A 98 1.04 -12.78 -6.94
CA PRO A 98 2.30 -12.10 -7.12
C PRO A 98 2.59 -11.16 -5.94
N ALA A 99 3.87 -10.86 -5.71
CA ALA A 99 4.24 -9.80 -4.79
C ALA A 99 3.81 -8.45 -5.37
N PRO A 100 3.34 -7.51 -4.53
CA PRO A 100 2.88 -6.20 -5.01
C PRO A 100 4.06 -5.37 -5.52
N VAL A 101 3.81 -4.58 -6.57
CA VAL A 101 4.76 -3.59 -7.07
C VAL A 101 4.76 -2.39 -6.12
N LEU A 102 5.93 -2.08 -5.59
CA LEU A 102 6.10 -0.97 -4.65
C LEU A 102 6.58 0.29 -5.36
N LYS A 103 5.95 1.42 -5.03
CA LYS A 103 6.38 2.74 -5.50
C LYS A 103 6.33 3.76 -4.38
N LEU A 104 7.38 4.57 -4.26
CA LEU A 104 7.36 5.75 -3.40
C LEU A 104 6.78 6.92 -4.20
N GLU A 105 5.57 7.34 -3.84
CA GLU A 105 4.87 8.45 -4.51
C GLU A 105 5.37 9.81 -4.01
N GLY A 106 5.76 9.89 -2.74
CA GLY A 106 6.22 11.13 -2.15
C GLY A 106 6.98 10.93 -0.85
N LEU A 107 7.90 11.85 -0.58
CA LEU A 107 8.61 11.94 0.68
C LEU A 107 8.54 13.38 1.16
N ARG A 108 7.76 13.62 2.22
CA ARG A 108 7.50 14.96 2.76
C ARG A 108 8.27 15.14 4.06
N PRO A 109 9.35 15.93 4.07
CA PRO A 109 10.07 16.25 5.30
C PRO A 109 9.16 16.97 6.31
N LEU A 110 9.39 16.71 7.58
CA LEU A 110 8.68 17.33 8.70
C LEU A 110 9.68 18.08 9.58
N ARG A 111 9.17 19.05 10.34
CA ARG A 111 9.97 19.81 11.32
C ARG A 111 10.16 19.10 12.66
N SER A 112 9.62 17.89 12.83
CA SER A 112 9.72 17.14 14.07
C SER A 112 11.09 16.46 14.21
N LYS A 113 11.61 16.42 15.44
CA LYS A 113 12.89 15.79 15.78
C LYS A 113 12.83 14.26 15.78
N THR A 114 11.64 13.68 16.00
CA THR A 114 11.44 12.23 16.09
C THR A 114 10.89 11.65 14.81
N ARG A 115 9.78 12.20 14.29
CA ARG A 115 9.21 11.85 12.98
C ARG A 115 9.66 12.87 11.95
N VAL A 116 10.73 12.55 11.23
CA VAL A 116 11.44 13.50 10.36
C VAL A 116 10.83 13.61 8.96
N ALA A 117 10.01 12.65 8.54
CA ALA A 117 9.30 12.72 7.27
C ALA A 117 8.05 11.81 7.25
N ASN A 118 7.17 12.07 6.29
CA ASN A 118 6.12 11.15 5.85
C ASN A 118 6.49 10.58 4.47
N ALA A 119 6.51 9.27 4.33
CA ALA A 119 6.72 8.57 3.07
C ALA A 119 5.37 8.02 2.58
N GLU A 120 4.95 8.38 1.37
CA GLU A 120 3.74 7.84 0.75
C GLU A 120 4.12 6.66 -0.14
N MET A 121 3.80 5.46 0.31
CA MET A 121 4.09 4.22 -0.41
C MET A 121 2.83 3.72 -1.11
N SER A 122 2.93 3.53 -2.41
CA SER A 122 1.92 2.93 -3.26
C SER A 122 2.22 1.45 -3.49
N PHE A 123 1.18 0.63 -3.40
CA PHE A 123 1.18 -0.80 -3.65
C PHE A 123 0.29 -1.04 -4.87
N ASP A 124 0.93 -1.43 -5.98
CA ASP A 124 0.34 -1.63 -7.30
C ASP A 124 -0.44 -0.44 -7.87
N GLY A 125 -0.26 0.76 -7.32
CA GLY A 125 -1.08 1.92 -7.69
C GLY A 125 -2.51 1.88 -7.14
N GLU A 126 -2.88 0.82 -6.40
CA GLU A 126 -4.24 0.59 -5.93
C GLU A 126 -4.45 1.03 -4.49
N LEU A 127 -3.42 0.90 -3.66
CA LEU A 127 -3.43 1.25 -2.24
C LEU A 127 -2.24 2.16 -1.95
N THR A 128 -2.47 3.30 -1.30
CA THR A 128 -1.39 4.15 -0.77
C THR A 128 -1.41 4.15 0.74
N VAL A 129 -0.24 3.96 1.35
CA VAL A 129 -0.04 3.99 2.79
C VAL A 129 1.00 5.07 3.15
N VAL A 130 0.66 5.93 4.09
CA VAL A 130 1.56 6.96 4.63
C VAL A 130 2.34 6.38 5.81
N LEU A 131 3.65 6.25 5.63
CA LEU A 131 4.58 5.77 6.65
C LEU A 131 5.29 6.95 7.32
N GLY A 132 5.54 6.85 8.62
CA GLY A 132 6.43 7.76 9.34
C GLY A 132 7.89 7.34 9.19
N VAL A 133 8.76 8.26 8.78
CA VAL A 133 10.21 8.07 8.89
C VAL A 133 10.65 8.59 10.24
N MET A 134 11.15 7.70 11.08
CA MET A 134 11.47 7.97 12.48
C MET A 134 12.98 7.99 12.67
N ALA A 135 13.51 9.08 13.22
CA ALA A 135 14.91 9.15 13.63
C ALA A 135 15.10 8.44 14.97
N SER A 136 16.15 7.63 15.08
CA SER A 136 16.54 7.04 16.35
C SER A 136 17.14 8.12 17.27
N LEU A 137 16.65 8.19 18.50
CA LEU A 137 17.26 9.01 19.55
C LEU A 137 18.46 8.31 20.19
N LYS A 138 18.55 6.98 20.07
CA LYS A 138 19.62 6.17 20.67
C LYS A 138 20.86 6.10 19.79
N GLU A 139 20.67 6.14 18.47
CA GLU A 139 21.71 5.99 17.47
C GLU A 139 21.60 7.10 16.42
N PRO A 140 22.34 8.21 16.58
CA PRO A 140 22.29 9.32 15.64
C PRO A 140 22.56 8.86 14.20
N GLY A 141 21.67 9.26 13.28
CA GLY A 141 21.78 8.91 11.86
C GLY A 141 21.06 7.63 11.46
N THR A 142 20.60 6.79 12.40
CA THR A 142 19.76 5.65 12.08
C THR A 142 18.27 6.02 12.10
N PHE A 143 17.49 5.29 11.30
CA PHE A 143 16.07 5.54 11.18
C PHE A 143 15.30 4.24 10.94
N TRP A 144 14.04 4.26 11.37
CA TRP A 144 13.09 3.16 11.22
C TRP A 144 11.77 3.70 10.65
N LEU A 145 10.94 2.78 10.14
CA LEU A 145 9.65 3.13 9.57
C LEU A 145 8.52 2.80 10.54
N ALA A 146 7.71 3.80 10.86
CA ALA A 146 6.46 3.65 11.57
C ALA A 146 5.34 3.44 10.56
N PHE A 147 4.70 2.27 10.62
CA PHE A 147 3.48 1.99 9.89
C PHE A 147 2.28 2.53 10.68
N PRO A 148 1.18 2.94 10.03
CA PRO A 148 -0.09 3.17 10.71
C PRO A 148 -0.52 1.90 11.45
N ASP A 149 -1.18 2.04 12.60
CA ASP A 149 -1.62 0.89 13.42
C ASP A 149 -2.61 -0.02 12.67
N SER A 150 -3.32 0.54 11.70
CA SER A 150 -4.22 -0.17 10.80
C SER A 150 -3.51 -0.93 9.68
N VAL A 151 -2.18 -0.89 9.57
CA VAL A 151 -1.44 -1.56 8.49
C VAL A 151 -0.37 -2.49 9.04
N GLU A 152 -0.34 -3.72 8.53
CA GLU A 152 0.67 -4.72 8.88
C GLU A 152 1.21 -5.42 7.63
N LEU A 153 2.53 -5.49 7.48
CA LEU A 153 3.17 -6.26 6.41
C LEU A 153 3.50 -7.66 6.92
N LYS A 154 2.79 -8.69 6.42
CA LYS A 154 3.00 -10.09 6.84
C LYS A 154 4.33 -10.66 6.37
N SER A 155 4.78 -10.24 5.18
CA SER A 155 6.03 -10.72 4.62
C SER A 155 7.22 -9.91 5.13
N LYS A 156 8.21 -10.60 5.72
CA LYS A 156 9.49 -9.99 6.09
C LYS A 156 10.22 -9.43 4.86
N SER A 157 10.12 -10.07 3.70
CA SER A 157 10.76 -9.58 2.48
C SER A 157 10.09 -8.30 1.99
N LEU A 158 8.77 -8.23 2.02
CA LEU A 158 8.01 -7.03 1.64
C LEU A 158 8.36 -5.85 2.55
N LYS A 159 8.41 -6.09 3.87
CA LYS A 159 8.83 -5.07 4.83
C LYS A 159 10.25 -4.57 4.56
N ALA A 160 11.20 -5.48 4.33
CA ALA A 160 12.58 -5.12 4.02
C ALA A 160 12.69 -4.31 2.71
N GLU A 161 11.87 -4.62 1.72
CA GLU A 161 11.83 -3.90 0.45
C GLU A 161 11.27 -2.48 0.59
N VAL A 162 10.14 -2.33 1.30
CA VAL A 162 9.58 -1.01 1.66
C VAL A 162 10.62 -0.18 2.40
N GLU A 163 11.28 -0.76 3.41
CA GLU A 163 12.35 -0.10 4.14
C GLU A 163 13.45 0.35 3.18
N LYS A 164 13.99 -0.56 2.36
CA LYS A 164 15.06 -0.26 1.39
C LYS A 164 14.69 0.92 0.48
N ILE A 165 13.48 0.95 -0.09
CA ILE A 165 13.01 2.01 -0.98
C ILE A 165 12.99 3.36 -0.26
N VAL A 166 12.37 3.41 0.92
CA VAL A 166 12.27 4.66 1.69
C VAL A 166 13.64 5.12 2.18
N LYS A 167 14.51 4.19 2.65
CA LYS A 167 15.87 4.51 3.10
C LYS A 167 16.69 5.12 1.97
N ALA A 168 16.63 4.54 0.78
CA ALA A 168 17.34 5.03 -0.39
C ALA A 168 16.86 6.42 -0.83
N ALA A 169 15.55 6.66 -0.81
CA ALA A 169 14.99 7.97 -1.15
C ALA A 169 15.36 9.05 -0.11
N TRP A 170 15.32 8.71 1.18
CA TRP A 170 15.70 9.63 2.24
C TRP A 170 17.19 10.02 2.19
N ALA A 171 18.07 9.07 1.89
CA ALA A 171 19.50 9.35 1.74
C ALA A 171 19.79 10.30 0.57
N LYS A 172 18.99 10.29 -0.49
CA LYS A 172 19.11 11.21 -1.63
C LYS A 172 18.66 12.64 -1.27
N ASN A 173 17.61 12.79 -0.47
CA ASN A 173 17.10 14.11 -0.05
C ASN A 173 18.01 14.85 0.96
N LYS A 174 19.00 14.17 1.55
CA LYS A 174 19.98 14.79 2.46
C LYS A 174 21.26 15.28 1.77
N LYS A 175 21.44 14.96 0.48
CA LYS A 175 22.52 15.51 -0.33
C LYS A 175 22.05 16.80 -0.98
#